data_AF-A0A519ZWG0-F1
#
_entry.id   AF-A0A519ZWG0-F1
#
_cell.length_a   1.000
_cell.length_b   1.000
_cell.length_c   1.000
_cell.angle_alpha   90.00
_cell.angle_beta   90.00
_cell.angle_gamma   90.00
#
_symmetry.space_group_name_H-M   'P 1'
#
loop_
_entity.id
_entity.type
_entity.pdbx_description
1 polymer ?
#
loop_
_entity_poly.entity_id
_entity_poly.type
_entity_poly.pdbx_seq_one_letter_code
_entity_poly.pdbx_strand_id
1 'polypeptide(L)' 'PRPAALEAQAIERRNRLMQTPNQGLSPEATAHLDTPAYLRRGQKLEPVTPSNAQNISRFNLSDDNELLGDNRFLHDNVD' A
#
# COMPACT_ATOMS: atom_id res chain seq x y z
N PRO A 1 1.50 -10.52 35.17
CA PRO A 1 0.52 -11.62 34.95
C PRO A 1 -0.83 -11.02 34.53
N ARG A 2 -1.35 -11.37 33.34
CA ARG A 2 -2.72 -10.97 32.98
C ARG A 2 -3.68 -11.70 33.92
N PRO A 3 -4.69 -11.03 34.50
CA PRO A 3 -5.57 -11.68 35.47
C PRO A 3 -6.38 -12.77 34.78
N ALA A 4 -6.42 -13.98 35.37
CA ALA A 4 -7.06 -15.17 34.78
C ALA A 4 -8.53 -14.95 34.38
N ALA A 5 -9.24 -14.05 35.09
CA ALA A 5 -10.60 -13.64 34.76
C ALA A 5 -10.71 -12.96 33.38
N LEU A 6 -9.70 -12.19 32.99
CA LEU A 6 -9.64 -11.44 31.72
C LEU A 6 -9.35 -12.38 30.55
N GLU A 7 -8.59 -13.44 30.80
CA GLU A 7 -8.34 -14.52 29.84
C GLU A 7 -9.59 -15.37 29.61
N ALA A 8 -10.29 -15.75 30.68
CA ALA A 8 -11.57 -16.47 30.59
C ALA A 8 -12.61 -15.67 29.79
N GLN A 9 -12.73 -14.36 30.07
CA GLN A 9 -13.64 -13.47 29.34
C GLN A 9 -13.24 -13.33 27.85
N ALA A 10 -11.94 -13.28 27.54
CA ALA A 10 -11.47 -13.23 26.17
C ALA A 10 -11.79 -14.52 25.39
N ILE A 11 -11.65 -15.68 26.03
CA ILE A 11 -11.98 -16.99 25.45
C ILE A 11 -13.49 -17.09 25.19
N GLU A 12 -14.33 -16.72 26.15
CA GLU A 12 -15.79 -16.72 26.00
C GLU A 12 -16.23 -15.82 24.83
N ARG A 13 -15.66 -14.60 24.74
CA ARG A 13 -15.94 -13.67 23.64
C ARG A 13 -15.54 -14.26 22.29
N ARG A 14 -14.37 -14.89 22.21
CA ARG A 14 -13.89 -15.55 20.98
C ARG A 14 -14.83 -16.68 20.57
N ASN A 15 -15.25 -17.52 21.51
CA ASN A 15 -16.17 -18.63 21.24
C ASN A 15 -17.54 -18.12 20.76
N ARG A 16 -18.08 -17.06 21.38
CA ARG A 16 -19.33 -16.43 20.96
C ARG A 16 -19.23 -15.86 19.55
N LEU A 17 -18.12 -15.18 19.23
CA LEU A 17 -17.88 -14.61 17.90
C LEU A 17 -17.75 -15.70 16.82
N MET A 18 -17.15 -16.84 17.15
CA MET A 18 -17.03 -17.98 16.23
C MET A 18 -18.35 -18.70 15.96
N GLN A 19 -19.30 -18.67 16.90
CA GLN A 19 -20.62 -19.30 16.72
C GLN A 19 -21.57 -18.47 15.84
N THR A 20 -21.29 -17.18 15.65
CA THR A 20 -22.12 -16.27 14.83
C THR A 20 -21.31 -15.68 13.68
N PRO A 21 -20.76 -16.50 12.75
CA PRO A 21 -19.82 -15.96 11.78
C PRO A 21 -20.46 -14.95 10.82
N ASN A 22 -21.78 -14.97 10.57
CA ASN A 22 -22.39 -14.16 9.51
C ASN A 22 -23.89 -13.83 9.69
N GLN A 23 -24.41 -13.75 10.91
CA GLN A 23 -25.86 -13.59 11.14
C GLN A 23 -26.47 -12.26 10.60
N GLY A 24 -25.67 -11.32 10.08
CA GLY A 24 -26.13 -10.04 9.56
C GLY A 24 -25.62 -9.66 8.17
N LEU A 25 -24.87 -10.53 7.49
CA LEU A 25 -24.37 -10.26 6.14
C LEU A 25 -25.27 -10.98 5.13
N SER A 26 -25.80 -10.23 4.16
CA SER A 26 -26.48 -10.81 2.99
C SER A 26 -25.56 -11.84 2.32
N PRO A 27 -26.08 -12.96 1.79
CA PRO A 27 -25.29 -13.92 1.02
C PRO A 27 -24.57 -13.27 -0.19
N GLU A 28 -25.09 -12.16 -0.71
CA GLU A 28 -24.41 -11.33 -1.72
C GLU A 28 -23.14 -10.66 -1.17
N ALA A 29 -23.18 -10.21 0.09
CA ALA A 29 -22.05 -9.51 0.72
C ALA A 29 -20.88 -10.46 1.01
N THR A 30 -21.16 -11.74 1.24
CA THR A 30 -20.14 -12.77 1.47
C THR A 30 -19.57 -13.34 0.17
N ALA A 31 -20.33 -13.30 -0.93
CA ALA A 31 -19.90 -13.79 -2.25
C ALA A 31 -18.69 -13.04 -2.82
N HIS A 32 -18.42 -11.81 -2.36
CA HIS A 32 -17.37 -10.95 -2.89
C HIS A 32 -16.27 -10.64 -1.85
N LEU A 33 -16.05 -11.53 -0.88
CA LEU A 33 -15.00 -11.38 0.13
C LEU A 33 -13.59 -11.56 -0.46
N ASP A 34 -13.46 -12.44 -1.45
CA ASP A 34 -12.19 -12.65 -2.17
C ASP A 34 -11.85 -11.49 -3.11
N THR A 35 -12.87 -10.74 -3.52
CA THR A 35 -12.70 -9.59 -4.42
C THR A 35 -12.32 -8.34 -3.62
N PRO A 36 -11.18 -7.70 -3.91
CA PRO A 36 -10.80 -6.46 -3.24
C PRO A 36 -11.84 -5.36 -3.46
N ALA A 37 -11.96 -4.46 -2.48
CA ALA A 37 -13.04 -3.47 -2.44
C ALA A 37 -13.08 -2.53 -3.64
N TYR A 38 -11.92 -2.16 -4.21
CA TYR A 38 -11.85 -1.28 -5.39
C TYR A 38 -12.46 -1.96 -6.63
N LEU A 39 -12.23 -3.26 -6.82
CA LEU A 39 -12.86 -4.03 -7.90
C LEU A 39 -14.36 -4.18 -7.66
N ARG A 40 -14.78 -4.49 -6.42
CA ARG A 40 -16.21 -4.62 -6.07
C ARG A 40 -16.99 -3.33 -6.32
N ARG A 41 -16.35 -2.16 -6.17
CA ARG A 41 -16.95 -0.85 -6.41
C ARG A 41 -16.78 -0.32 -7.83
N GLY A 42 -16.12 -1.07 -8.72
CA GLY A 42 -15.78 -0.60 -10.06
C GLY A 42 -14.88 0.64 -10.07
N GLN A 43 -14.14 0.88 -8.99
CA GLN A 43 -13.30 2.06 -8.84
C GLN A 43 -11.92 1.79 -9.44
N LYS A 44 -11.57 2.54 -10.48
CA LYS A 44 -10.23 2.52 -11.06
C LYS A 44 -9.26 3.23 -10.10
N LEU A 45 -8.18 2.55 -9.73
CA LEU A 45 -7.10 3.18 -8.97
C LEU A 45 -6.23 3.97 -9.93
N GLU A 46 -5.93 5.21 -9.56
CA GLU A 46 -4.97 6.03 -10.31
C GLU A 46 -3.55 5.49 -10.09
N PRO A 47 -2.69 5.50 -11.13
CA PRO A 47 -1.29 5.13 -10.97
C PRO A 47 -0.58 6.17 -10.10
N VAL A 48 -0.28 5.80 -8.86
CA VAL A 48 0.50 6.65 -7.95
C VAL A 48 1.98 6.45 -8.24
N THR A 49 2.69 7.54 -8.47
CA THR A 49 4.15 7.52 -8.61
C THR A 49 4.76 7.07 -7.28
N PRO A 50 5.63 6.05 -7.25
CA PRO A 50 6.23 5.60 -6.00
C PRO A 50 7.06 6.75 -5.39
N SER A 51 7.15 6.81 -4.07
CA SER A 51 7.82 7.91 -3.36
C SER A 51 9.33 7.97 -3.62
N ASN A 52 9.91 6.88 -4.13
CA ASN A 52 11.29 6.81 -4.59
C ASN A 52 11.49 7.26 -6.04
N ALA A 53 10.42 7.67 -6.74
CA ALA A 53 10.52 8.25 -8.06
C ALA A 53 11.33 9.55 -7.95
N GLN A 54 12.48 9.54 -8.63
CA GLN A 54 13.35 10.68 -8.76
C GLN A 54 12.61 11.79 -9.52
N ASN A 55 12.15 12.83 -8.81
CA ASN A 55 11.61 14.06 -9.39
C ASN A 55 12.72 15.05 -9.78
N ILE A 56 13.96 14.58 -9.89
CA ILE A 56 15.06 15.40 -10.39
C ILE A 56 14.93 15.52 -11.91
N SER A 57 15.07 16.75 -12.41
CA SER A 57 15.16 17.00 -13.84
C SER A 57 16.33 16.18 -14.40
N ARG A 58 16.11 15.49 -15.53
CA ARG A 58 17.17 14.80 -16.30
C ARG A 58 18.21 15.75 -16.90
N PHE A 59 17.96 17.05 -16.75
CA PHE A 59 18.75 18.15 -17.25
C PHE A 59 19.10 19.06 -16.08
N ASN A 60 20.38 19.37 -15.94
CA ASN A 60 20.87 20.43 -15.06
C ASN A 60 21.15 21.69 -15.90
N LEU A 61 21.03 22.87 -15.29
CA LEU A 61 21.44 24.13 -15.92
C LEU A 61 22.91 24.39 -15.59
N SER A 62 23.70 24.74 -16.59
CA SER A 62 25.03 25.33 -16.37
C SER A 62 24.92 26.79 -15.94
N ASP A 63 26.02 27.37 -15.46
CA ASP A 63 26.11 28.80 -15.13
C ASP A 63 25.83 29.71 -16.34
N ASP A 64 25.94 29.16 -17.56
CA ASP A 64 25.64 29.81 -18.83
C ASP A 64 24.19 29.58 -19.32
N ASN A 65 23.32 29.03 -18.45
CA ASN A 65 21.92 28.67 -18.77
C ASN A 65 21.76 27.64 -19.91
N GLU A 66 22.77 26.80 -20.16
CA GLU A 66 22.68 25.72 -21.13
C GLU A 66 22.14 24.44 -20.48
N LEU A 67 21.29 23.69 -21.20
CA LEU A 67 20.72 22.43 -20.73
C LEU A 67 21.75 21.31 -20.82
N LEU A 68 22.37 20.95 -19.70
CA LEU A 68 23.31 19.85 -19.62
C LEU A 68 22.54 18.54 -19.31
N GLY A 69 22.60 17.57 -20.22
CA GLY A 69 22.01 16.25 -20.02
C GLY A 69 22.78 15.39 -19.02
N ASP A 70 22.08 14.45 -18.36
CA ASP A 70 22.64 13.45 -17.43
C ASP A 70 23.71 12.54 -18.08
N ASN A 71 24.96 13.01 -18.16
CA ASN A 71 26.09 12.22 -18.66
C ASN A 71 26.68 11.34 -17.56
N ARG A 72 26.10 10.15 -17.39
CA ARG A 72 26.63 9.09 -16.49
C ARG A 72 27.94 8.43 -16.96
N PHE A 73 28.49 8.90 -18.09
CA PHE A 73 29.61 8.27 -18.80
C PHE A 73 30.78 9.23 -19.02
N LEU A 74 30.80 10.42 -18.41
CA LEU A 74 32.00 11.24 -18.38
C LEU A 74 32.98 10.59 -17.40
N HIS A 75 33.63 9.53 -17.87
CA HIS A 75 34.77 8.94 -17.20
C HIS A 75 35.89 9.94 -17.39
N ASP A 76 36.33 10.49 -16.27
CA ASP A 76 37.51 11.33 -16.13
C ASP A 76 38.74 10.53 -16.59
N ASN A 77 38.85 10.30 -17.89
CA ASN A 77 40.04 9.76 -18.52
C ASN A 77 41.01 10.93 -18.63
N VAL A 78 41.54 11.33 -17.48
CA VAL A 78 42.72 12.18 -17.38
C VAL A 78 43.91 11.24 -17.49
N ASP A 79 44.72 11.46 -18.53
CA ASP A 79 45.97 10.73 -18.84
C ASP A 79 46.97 10.69 -17.66
#